data_AF-A0A1Z9NLW6-F1
#
_entry.id   AF-A0A1Z9NLW6-F1
#
_cell.length_a   1.000
_cell.length_b   1.000
_cell.length_c   1.000
_cell.angle_alpha   90.00
_cell.angle_beta   90.00
_cell.angle_gamma   90.00
#
_symmetry.space_group_name_H-M   'P 1'
#
loop_
_entity.id
_entity.type
_entity.pdbx_description
1 polymer ?
#
loop_
_entity_poly.entity_id
_entity_poly.type
_entity_poly.pdbx_seq_one_letter_code
_entity_poly.pdbx_strand_id
1 'polypeptide(L)' 'MKAVNDFVKGLTGVLVSVIGLGIVASIVFGGSTYFVGDVIATLMDYVAMLGENGLGGLIVLLIIMSVLGLK' A
#
# COMPACT_ATOMS: atom_id res chain seq x y z
N MET A 1 10.56 20.05 -16.17
CA MET A 1 9.91 18.80 -15.69
C MET A 1 10.70 18.07 -14.61
N LYS A 2 12.04 17.98 -14.68
CA LYS A 2 12.86 17.26 -13.67
C LYS A 2 12.67 17.77 -12.23
N ALA A 3 12.68 19.09 -12.02
CA ALA A 3 12.49 19.69 -10.69
C ALA A 3 11.15 19.34 -10.02
N VAL A 4 10.06 19.24 -10.80
CA VAL A 4 8.74 18.85 -10.28
C VAL A 4 8.75 17.38 -9.88
N ASN A 5 9.37 16.52 -10.69
CA ASN A 5 9.50 15.09 -10.36
C ASN A 5 10.34 14.88 -9.09
N ASP A 6 11.46 15.61 -8.96
CA ASP A 6 12.33 15.51 -7.80
C ASP A 6 11.64 16.03 -6.52
N PHE A 7 10.83 17.10 -6.63
CA PHE A 7 9.99 17.59 -5.53
C PHE A 7 8.94 16.56 -5.10
N VAL A 8 8.20 15.98 -6.05
CA VAL A 8 7.18 14.96 -5.74
C VAL A 8 7.83 13.73 -5.09
N LYS A 9 8.97 13.27 -5.61
CA LYS A 9 9.73 12.17 -4.99
C LYS A 9 10.17 12.49 -3.57
N GLY A 10 10.68 13.70 -3.33
CA GLY A 10 11.06 14.15 -2.00
C GLY A 10 9.88 14.16 -1.04
N LEU A 11 8.75 14.75 -1.45
CA LEU A 11 7.52 14.79 -0.65
C LEU A 11 6.98 13.38 -0.37
N THR A 12 6.90 12.53 -1.38
CA THR A 12 6.49 11.12 -1.21
C THR A 12 7.42 10.40 -0.25
N GLY A 13 8.74 10.62 -0.32
CA GLY A 13 9.70 10.04 0.61
C GLY A 13 9.43 10.45 2.06
N VAL A 14 9.11 11.73 2.29
CA VAL A 14 8.72 12.24 3.62
C VAL A 14 7.39 11.61 4.08
N LEU A 15 6.40 11.51 3.21
CA LEU A 15 5.11 10.89 3.58
C LEU A 15 5.27 9.41 3.92
N VAL A 16 6.09 8.66 3.17
CA VAL A 16 6.38 7.25 3.44
C VAL A 16 7.10 7.07 4.77
N SER A 17 8.04 7.96 5.13
CA SER A 17 8.70 7.88 6.44
C SER A 17 7.73 8.10 7.60
N VAL A 18 6.74 8.98 7.44
CA VAL A 18 5.66 9.19 8.42
C VAL A 18 4.78 7.96 8.59
N ILE A 19 4.49 7.21 7.52
CA ILE A 19 3.78 5.92 7.62
C ILE A 19 4.55 4.94 8.52
N GLY A 20 5.86 4.83 8.33
CA GLY A 20 6.72 3.98 9.17
C GLY A 20 6.65 4.35 10.66
N LEU A 21 6.67 5.66 10.96
CA LEU A 21 6.48 6.16 12.32
C LEU A 21 5.08 5.83 12.87
N GLY A 22 4.04 5.95 12.05
CA GLY A 22 2.68 5.58 12.39
C GLY A 22 2.52 4.10 12.76
N ILE A 23 3.18 3.20 12.03
CA ILE A 23 3.18 1.76 12.34
C ILE A 23 3.82 1.51 13.70
N VAL A 24 5.01 2.05 13.95
CA VAL A 24 5.72 1.85 15.23
C VAL A 24 4.91 2.43 16.40
N ALA A 25 4.37 3.64 16.24
CA ALA A 25 3.54 4.27 17.25
C ALA A 25 2.25 3.47 17.52
N SER A 26 1.62 2.91 16.48
CA SER A 26 0.43 2.08 16.64
C SER A 26 0.71 0.80 17.43
N ILE A 27 1.89 0.20 17.25
CA ILE A 27 2.32 -0.99 18.02
C ILE A 27 2.56 -0.62 19.49
N VAL A 28 3.26 0.48 19.76
CA VAL A 28 3.65 0.88 21.12
C VAL A 28 2.44 1.38 21.93
N PHE A 29 1.55 2.15 21.30
CA PHE A 29 0.46 2.83 21.98
C PHE A 29 -0.92 2.16 21.78
N GLY A 30 -1.00 1.05 21.03
CA GLY A 30 -2.23 0.25 20.91
C GLY A 30 -3.26 0.81 19.92
N GLY A 31 -2.84 1.24 18.73
CA GLY A 31 -3.72 1.54 17.58
C GLY A 31 -4.38 2.93 17.58
N SER A 32 -4.62 3.54 18.74
CA SER A 32 -5.21 4.89 18.81
C SER A 32 -4.15 5.99 18.84
N THR A 33 -3.48 6.23 17.70
CA THR A 33 -2.56 7.38 17.58
C THR A 33 -3.27 8.58 16.95
N TYR A 34 -3.37 9.70 17.68
CA TYR A 34 -4.12 10.90 17.25
C TYR A 34 -3.63 11.50 15.92
N PHE A 35 -2.33 11.33 15.61
CA PHE A 35 -1.69 11.97 14.47
C PHE A 35 -1.67 11.12 13.19
N VAL A 36 -1.74 9.79 13.29
CA VAL A 36 -1.54 8.89 12.12
C VAL A 36 -2.69 7.89 11.91
N GLY A 37 -3.67 7.85 12.83
CA GLY A 37 -4.77 6.88 12.77
C GLY A 37 -4.28 5.44 12.98
N ASP A 38 -5.15 4.47 12.66
CA ASP A 38 -4.80 3.05 12.71
C ASP A 38 -4.25 2.58 11.35
N VAL A 39 -2.95 2.77 11.20
CA VAL A 39 -2.22 2.39 9.98
C VAL A 39 -2.23 0.87 9.78
N ILE A 40 -2.18 0.10 10.87
CA ILE A 40 -2.13 -1.36 10.80
C ILE A 40 -3.47 -1.90 10.35
N ALA A 41 -4.59 -1.43 10.92
CA ALA A 41 -5.92 -1.81 10.46
C ALA A 41 -6.10 -1.50 8.96
N THR A 42 -5.70 -0.30 8.53
CA THR A 42 -5.78 0.10 7.12
C THR A 42 -4.98 -0.85 6.20
N LEU A 43 -3.77 -1.26 6.61
CA LEU A 43 -2.98 -2.23 5.84
C LEU A 43 -3.64 -3.62 5.82
N MET A 44 -4.17 -4.07 6.95
CA MET A 44 -4.85 -5.35 7.08
C MET A 44 -6.13 -5.42 6.24
N ASP A 45 -6.87 -4.32 6.12
CA ASP A 45 -8.04 -4.21 5.25
C ASP A 45 -7.65 -4.41 3.79
N TYR A 46 -6.57 -3.77 3.32
CA TYR A 46 -6.07 -4.01 1.97
C TYR A 46 -5.61 -5.46 1.75
N VAL A 47 -4.93 -6.05 2.74
CA VAL A 47 -4.54 -7.47 2.66
C VAL A 47 -5.78 -8.38 2.58
N ALA A 48 -6.83 -8.10 3.35
CA ALA A 48 -8.09 -8.83 3.30
C ALA A 48 -8.78 -8.67 1.95
N MET A 49 -8.85 -7.45 1.40
CA MET A 49 -9.39 -7.19 0.07
C MET A 49 -8.63 -7.95 -1.02
N LEU A 50 -7.31 -8.04 -0.92
CA LEU A 50 -6.46 -8.82 -1.83
C LEU A 50 -6.64 -10.32 -1.65
N GLY A 51 -6.89 -10.79 -0.42
CA GLY A 51 -7.22 -12.19 -0.14
C GLY A 51 -8.57 -12.61 -0.70
N GLU A 52 -9.59 -11.78 -0.50
CA GLU A 52 -10.96 -12.02 -0.97
C GLU A 52 -11.04 -12.01 -2.51
N ASN A 53 -10.37 -11.05 -3.15
CA ASN A 53 -10.34 -10.95 -4.61
C ASN A 53 -9.15 -11.72 -5.24
N GLY A 54 -8.37 -12.46 -4.46
CA GLY A 54 -7.10 -13.06 -4.90
C GLY A 54 -7.28 -14.04 -6.05
N LEU A 55 -8.31 -14.89 -5.99
CA LEU A 55 -8.66 -15.80 -7.08
C LEU A 55 -9.08 -15.03 -8.34
N GLY A 56 -9.84 -13.94 -8.18
CA GLY A 56 -10.21 -13.04 -9.28
C GLY A 56 -8.99 -12.40 -9.93
N GLY A 57 -8.02 -11.95 -9.14
CA GLY A 57 -6.74 -11.44 -9.63
C GLY A 57 -5.94 -12.47 -10.42
N LEU A 58 -5.89 -13.72 -9.96
CA LEU A 58 -5.25 -14.82 -10.69
C LEU A 58 -5.98 -15.15 -12.00
N ILE A 59 -7.32 -15.17 -11.99
CA ILE A 59 -8.11 -15.37 -13.21
C ILE A 59 -7.81 -14.28 -14.23
N VAL A 60 -7.79 -13.01 -13.80
CA VAL A 60 -7.47 -11.87 -14.67
C VAL A 60 -6.03 -11.98 -15.20
N LEU A 61 -5.06 -12.37 -14.38
CA LEU A 61 -3.69 -12.63 -14.82
C LEU A 61 -3.65 -13.71 -15.91
N LEU A 62 -4.33 -14.84 -15.70
CA LEU A 62 -4.38 -15.94 -16.67
C LEU A 62 -5.03 -15.51 -17.99
N ILE A 63 -6.09 -14.69 -17.93
CA ILE A 63 -6.72 -14.10 -19.12
C ILE A 63 -5.72 -13.20 -19.85
N ILE A 64 -5.01 -12.32 -19.14
CA ILE A 64 -4.00 -11.44 -19.74
C ILE A 64 -2.87 -12.25 -20.37
N MET A 65 -2.35 -13.28 -19.69
CA MET A 65 -1.32 -14.16 -20.24
C MET A 65 -1.78 -14.86 -21.52
N SER A 66 -3.04 -15.32 -21.54
CA SER A 66 -3.64 -15.94 -22.73
C SER A 66 -3.77 -14.96 -23.90
N VAL A 67 -4.23 -13.73 -23.64
CA VAL A 67 -4.39 -12.68 -24.66
C VAL A 67 -3.04 -12.20 -25.20
N LEU A 68 -2.03 -12.08 -24.34
CA LEU A 68 -0.69 -11.64 -24.71
C LEU A 68 0.20 -12.76 -25.26
N GLY A 69 -0.27 -14.01 -25.28
CA GLY A 69 0.50 -15.15 -25.77
C GLY A 69 1.74 -15.47 -24.91
N LEU A 70 1.72 -15.09 -23.64
CA LEU A 70 2.78 -15.39 -22.67
C LEU A 70 2.62 -16.86 -22.24
N LYS A 71 3.65 -17.68 -22.53
CA LYS A 71 3.71 -19.10 -22.14
C LYS A 71 4.17 -19.26 -20.71
#